data_AF-A0A356PBU3-F1
#
_entry.id   AF-A0A356PBU3-F1
#
_cell.length_a   1.000
_cell.length_b   1.000
_cell.length_c   1.000
_cell.angle_alpha   90.00
_cell.angle_beta   90.00
_cell.angle_gamma   90.00
#
_symmetry.space_group_name_H-M   'P 1'
#
loop_
_entity.id
_entity.type
_entity.pdbx_description
1 polymer ?
#
loop_
_entity_poly.entity_id
_entity_poly.type
_entity_poly.pdbx_seq_one_letter_code
_entity_poly.pdbx_strand_id
1 'polypeptide(L)'
;MFILYLFYGGRNRNPKQREFLRISKLIEELDRRFTRALAEGEQAEVLEETYALNFTKIAELWESKQDYEERGRKTKTGTILNTCRLLERENLLRLVDEDRELRPTRKLDDLMLNYYLDDRRVDEMKRFFEGVELDA
;
A
#
# COMPACT_ATOMS: atom_id res chain seq x y z
N MET A 1 -1.74 -2.08 0.62
CA MET A 1 -2.78 -1.10 0.26
C MET A 1 -2.23 0.24 -0.23
N PHE A 2 -1.21 0.86 0.38
CA PHE A 2 -0.81 2.24 0.03
C PHE A 2 -0.35 2.44 -1.44
N ILE A 3 0.41 1.49 -2.00
CA ILE A 3 0.80 1.53 -3.43
C ILE A 3 -0.45 1.55 -4.33
N LEU A 4 -1.46 0.75 -4.01
CA LEU A 4 -2.73 0.72 -4.75
C LEU A 4 -3.47 2.05 -4.63
N TYR A 5 -3.52 2.64 -3.43
CA TYR A 5 -4.11 3.96 -3.24
C TYR A 5 -3.41 5.05 -4.08
N LEU A 6 -2.08 5.00 -4.19
CA LEU A 6 -1.34 5.95 -5.03
C LEU A 6 -1.66 5.80 -6.53
N PHE A 7 -2.00 4.60 -7.00
CA PHE A 7 -2.41 4.38 -8.39
C PHE A 7 -3.91 4.61 -8.62
N TYR A 8 -4.77 4.28 -7.65
CA TYR A 8 -6.22 4.14 -7.84
C TYR A 8 -7.08 4.91 -6.81
N GLY A 9 -6.51 5.86 -6.07
CA GLY A 9 -7.22 6.66 -5.06
C GLY A 9 -8.08 7.80 -5.64
N GLY A 10 -8.36 7.80 -6.94
CA GLY A 10 -9.18 8.80 -7.61
C GLY A 10 -10.61 8.80 -7.07
N ARG A 11 -11.15 9.99 -6.80
CA ARG A 11 -12.59 10.17 -6.60
C ARG A 11 -13.23 10.35 -7.98
N ASN A 12 -14.36 9.68 -8.26
CA ASN A 12 -15.17 9.64 -9.51
C ASN A 12 -15.07 8.33 -10.34
N ARG A 13 -15.75 8.29 -11.49
CA ARG A 13 -15.89 7.13 -12.41
C ARG A 13 -14.57 6.50 -12.89
N ASN A 14 -13.46 7.23 -12.87
CA ASN A 14 -12.14 6.68 -13.16
C ASN A 14 -11.26 6.76 -11.91
N PRO A 15 -11.03 5.65 -11.21
CA PRO A 15 -10.21 5.64 -10.01
C PRO A 15 -8.72 5.75 -10.29
N LYS A 16 -8.25 5.40 -11.51
CA LYS A 16 -6.84 5.41 -11.86
C LYS A 16 -6.32 6.86 -11.98
N GLN A 17 -5.32 7.19 -11.16
CA GLN A 17 -4.75 8.53 -11.06
C GLN A 17 -3.44 8.71 -11.82
N ARG A 18 -2.71 7.62 -12.09
CA ARG A 18 -1.39 7.66 -12.76
C ARG A 18 -1.06 6.35 -13.44
N GLU A 19 -0.24 6.44 -14.48
CA GLU A 19 0.26 5.30 -15.25
C GLU A 19 1.61 4.78 -14.73
N PHE A 20 2.31 5.57 -13.92
CA PHE A 20 3.58 5.18 -13.32
C PHE A 20 3.80 5.86 -11.97
N LEU A 21 4.71 5.30 -11.18
CA LEU A 21 5.13 5.84 -9.89
C LEU A 21 6.63 5.58 -9.69
N ARG A 22 7.42 6.63 -9.45
CA ARG A 22 8.83 6.45 -9.08
C ARG A 22 8.96 5.88 -7.68
N ILE A 23 9.90 4.96 -7.47
CA ILE A 23 10.21 4.38 -6.17
C ILE A 23 10.59 5.45 -5.15
N SER A 24 11.38 6.45 -5.55
CA SER A 24 11.75 7.57 -4.68
C SER A 24 10.53 8.34 -4.19
N LYS A 25 9.53 8.55 -5.06
CA LYS A 25 8.28 9.22 -4.68
C LYS A 25 7.44 8.37 -3.72
N LEU A 26 7.38 7.06 -3.94
CA LEU A 26 6.72 6.14 -3.01
C LEU A 26 7.36 6.18 -1.61
N ILE A 27 8.70 6.19 -1.55
CA ILE A 27 9.44 6.31 -0.29
C ILE A 27 9.14 7.65 0.38
N GLU A 28 9.18 8.77 -0.35
CA GLU A 28 8.87 10.11 0.18
C GLU A 28 7.45 10.19 0.79
N GLU A 29 6.45 9.62 0.12
CA GLU A 29 5.07 9.59 0.63
C GLU A 29 4.92 8.71 1.88
N LEU A 30 5.67 7.59 1.94
CA LEU A 30 5.70 6.73 3.12
C LEU A 30 6.43 7.40 4.29
N ASP A 31 7.58 8.02 4.06
CA ASP A 31 8.32 8.79 5.06
C ASP A 31 7.41 9.85 5.68
N ARG A 32 6.75 10.66 4.84
CA ARG A 32 5.82 11.69 5.31
C ARG A 32 4.71 11.10 6.19
N ARG A 33 4.15 9.96 5.79
CA ARG A 33 3.03 9.32 6.49
C ARG A 33 3.47 8.70 7.82
N PHE A 34 4.62 8.05 7.86
CA PHE A 34 5.16 7.44 9.08
C PHE A 34 5.66 8.50 10.07
N THR A 35 6.33 9.55 9.61
CA THR A 35 6.70 10.70 10.46
C THR A 35 5.47 11.34 11.08
N ARG A 36 4.39 11.51 10.31
CA ARG A 36 3.12 12.02 10.83
C ARG A 36 2.52 11.08 11.88
N ALA A 37 2.51 9.77 11.62
CA ALA A 37 1.98 8.79 12.57
C ALA A 37 2.76 8.82 13.91
N LEU A 38 4.08 8.97 13.87
CA LEU A 38 4.91 9.11 15.07
C LEU A 38 4.67 10.43 15.83
N ALA A 39 4.33 11.50 15.12
CA ALA A 39 4.02 12.80 15.72
C ALA A 39 2.61 12.87 16.34
N GLU A 40 1.66 12.07 15.84
CA GLU A 40 0.25 12.11 16.25
C GLU A 40 -0.10 11.19 17.44
N GLY A 41 0.88 10.45 18.01
CA GLY A 41 0.83 9.80 19.33
C GLY A 41 -0.52 9.18 19.72
N GLU A 42 -1.27 9.85 20.60
CA GLU A 42 -2.59 9.41 21.10
C GLU A 42 -3.60 9.12 19.97
N GLN A 43 -3.58 9.89 18.88
CA GLN A 43 -4.48 9.68 17.75
C GLN A 43 -4.05 8.47 16.90
N ALA A 44 -2.77 8.14 16.88
CA ALA A 44 -2.28 6.94 16.22
C ALA A 44 -2.70 5.68 17.00
N GLU A 45 -2.61 5.68 18.33
CA GLU A 45 -3.02 4.55 19.19
C GLU A 45 -4.50 4.20 19.02
N VAL A 46 -5.39 5.20 18.97
CA VAL A 46 -6.84 4.97 18.72
C VAL A 46 -7.08 4.30 17.37
N LEU A 47 -6.31 4.69 16.33
CA LEU A 47 -6.41 4.07 15.01
C LEU A 47 -5.81 2.66 14.98
N GLU A 48 -4.74 2.40 15.74
CA GLU A 48 -4.16 1.06 15.88
C GLU A 48 -5.18 0.07 16.47
N GLU A 49 -5.88 0.47 17.53
CA GLU A 49 -6.96 -0.32 18.12
C GLU A 49 -8.12 -0.54 17.14
N THR A 50 -8.56 0.54 16.47
CA THR A 50 -9.70 0.50 15.53
C THR A 50 -9.45 -0.45 14.36
N TYR A 51 -8.23 -0.44 13.80
CA TYR A 51 -7.89 -1.23 12.62
C TYR A 51 -7.15 -2.54 12.95
N ALA A 52 -6.90 -2.84 14.21
CA ALA A 52 -6.08 -3.97 14.67
C ALA A 52 -4.72 -4.05 13.96
N LEU A 53 -4.04 -2.90 13.82
CA LEU A 53 -2.76 -2.76 13.13
C LEU A 53 -1.77 -2.00 14.01
N ASN A 54 -0.51 -2.46 14.07
CA ASN A 54 0.56 -1.78 14.82
C ASN A 54 1.25 -0.68 13.98
N PHE A 55 0.52 0.37 13.59
CA PHE A 55 1.01 1.50 12.81
C PHE A 55 2.26 2.19 13.38
N THR A 56 2.26 2.54 14.65
CA THR A 56 3.37 3.15 15.39
C THR A 56 4.59 2.24 15.30
N LYS A 57 4.41 0.93 15.54
CA LYS A 57 5.52 -0.02 15.45
C LYS A 57 6.09 -0.13 14.03
N ILE A 58 5.21 -0.14 13.03
CA ILE A 58 5.61 -0.15 11.61
C ILE A 58 6.38 1.12 11.27
N ALA A 59 5.95 2.28 11.76
CA ALA A 59 6.60 3.56 11.55
C ALA A 59 8.00 3.61 12.20
N GLU A 60 8.15 3.13 13.44
CA GLU A 60 9.46 2.98 14.09
C GLU A 60 10.40 2.07 13.30
N LEU A 61 9.91 0.91 12.84
CA LEU A 61 10.68 -0.04 12.05
C LEU A 61 11.07 0.52 10.67
N TRP A 62 10.26 1.44 10.14
CA TRP A 62 10.54 2.14 8.90
C TRP A 62 11.64 3.17 9.08
N GLU A 63 11.58 3.97 10.16
CA GLU A 63 12.62 4.95 10.48
C GLU A 63 13.94 4.31 10.90
N SER A 64 13.91 3.11 11.49
CA SER A 64 15.14 2.37 11.83
C SER A 64 15.85 1.74 10.62
N LYS A 65 15.32 1.87 9.40
CA LYS A 65 15.95 1.32 8.18
C LYS A 65 17.21 2.12 7.85
N GLN A 66 18.22 1.45 7.32
CA GLN A 66 19.47 2.11 6.91
C GLN A 66 19.22 3.01 5.69
N ASP A 67 19.81 4.22 5.71
CA ASP A 67 19.67 5.21 4.64
C ASP A 67 20.35 4.78 3.34
N TYR A 68 21.49 4.09 3.42
CA TYR A 68 22.20 3.63 2.22
C TYR A 68 22.99 2.33 2.45
N GLU A 69 22.51 1.27 1.79
CA GLU A 69 23.29 0.09 1.42
C GLU A 69 22.79 -0.29 0.02
N GLU A 70 23.66 -0.28 -1.00
CA GLU A 70 23.26 -0.57 -2.36
C GLU A 70 22.65 -1.97 -2.45
N ARG A 71 21.34 -2.05 -2.76
CA ARG A 71 20.53 -3.29 -2.77
C ARG A 71 20.44 -4.02 -1.43
N GLY A 72 20.74 -3.35 -0.32
CA GLY A 72 20.58 -3.89 1.03
C GLY A 72 19.12 -4.16 1.35
N ARG A 73 18.78 -5.42 1.67
CA ARG A 73 17.41 -5.81 2.08
C ARG A 73 16.88 -5.04 3.29
N LYS A 74 17.78 -4.42 4.07
CA LYS A 74 17.49 -3.67 5.29
C LYS A 74 17.24 -2.17 5.08
N THR A 75 17.35 -1.67 3.84
CA THR A 75 17.03 -0.28 3.51
C THR A 75 15.54 -0.07 3.24
N LYS A 76 15.07 1.18 3.27
CA LYS A 76 13.71 1.56 2.84
C LYS A 76 13.46 1.11 1.40
N THR A 77 14.40 1.41 0.50
CA THR A 77 14.38 0.98 -0.91
C THR A 77 14.31 -0.54 -1.06
N GLY A 78 15.16 -1.29 -0.35
CA GLY A 78 15.16 -2.76 -0.39
C GLY A 78 13.83 -3.36 0.08
N THR A 79 13.23 -2.79 1.12
CA THR A 79 11.91 -3.20 1.64
C THR A 79 10.81 -3.00 0.58
N ILE A 80 10.80 -1.84 -0.07
CA ILE A 80 9.84 -1.53 -1.14
C ILE A 80 10.06 -2.42 -2.36
N LEU A 81 11.29 -2.59 -2.82
CA LEU A 81 11.61 -3.43 -3.98
C LEU A 81 11.22 -4.89 -3.74
N ASN A 82 11.42 -5.42 -2.53
CA ASN A 82 10.96 -6.77 -2.19
C ASN A 82 9.44 -6.91 -2.36
N THR A 83 8.67 -5.93 -1.87
CA THR A 83 7.20 -5.91 -2.02
C THR A 83 6.80 -5.78 -3.49
N CYS A 84 7.45 -4.88 -4.24
CA CYS A 84 7.16 -4.66 -5.65
C CYS A 84 7.49 -5.89 -6.51
N ARG A 85 8.56 -6.62 -6.18
CA ARG A 85 8.92 -7.88 -6.85
C ARG A 85 7.91 -8.99 -6.58
N LEU A 86 7.29 -9.03 -5.40
CA LEU A 86 6.17 -9.96 -5.15
C LEU A 86 4.97 -9.62 -6.06
N LEU A 87 4.61 -8.33 -6.14
CA LEU A 87 3.51 -7.89 -7.01
C LEU A 87 3.83 -8.10 -8.51
N GLU A 88 5.09 -7.95 -8.90
CA GLU A 88 5.55 -8.24 -10.26
C GLU A 88 5.48 -9.72 -10.61
N ARG A 89 5.88 -10.62 -9.68
CA ARG A 89 5.73 -12.07 -9.86
C ARG A 89 4.28 -12.49 -10.09
N GLU A 90 3.34 -11.81 -9.42
CA GLU A 90 1.90 -12.00 -9.61
C GLU A 90 1.34 -11.26 -10.85
N ASN A 91 2.20 -10.65 -11.65
CA ASN A 91 1.87 -9.87 -12.84
C ASN A 91 0.91 -8.70 -12.55
N LEU A 92 1.04 -8.07 -11.38
CA LEU A 92 0.24 -6.90 -10.97
C LEU A 92 0.98 -5.58 -11.23
N LEU A 93 2.30 -5.57 -11.07
CA LEU A 93 3.16 -4.43 -11.35
C LEU A 93 4.28 -4.83 -12.32
N ARG A 94 4.93 -3.84 -12.91
CA ARG A 94 6.21 -3.97 -13.61
C ARG A 94 7.20 -2.98 -13.02
N LEU A 95 8.41 -3.47 -12.73
CA LEU A 95 9.57 -2.63 -12.47
C LEU A 95 10.24 -2.29 -13.80
N VAL A 96 10.42 -1.01 -14.07
CA VAL A 96 11.10 -0.49 -15.26
C VAL A 96 12.12 0.57 -14.85
N ASP A 97 12.93 1.04 -15.81
CA ASP A 97 13.99 2.03 -15.56
C ASP A 97 14.94 1.59 -14.44
N GLU A 98 15.56 0.42 -14.60
CA GLU A 98 16.50 -0.15 -13.60
C GLU A 98 15.90 -0.24 -12.18
N ASP A 99 14.68 -0.78 -12.06
CA ASP A 99 13.91 -0.88 -10.81
C ASP A 99 13.54 0.47 -10.18
N ARG A 100 13.61 1.61 -10.90
CA ARG A 100 13.30 2.95 -10.34
C ARG A 100 11.85 3.36 -10.54
N GLU A 101 11.13 2.72 -11.43
CA GLU A 101 9.76 3.07 -11.78
C GLU A 101 8.83 1.85 -11.72
N LEU A 102 7.66 2.06 -11.11
CA LEU A 102 6.56 1.12 -11.05
C LEU A 102 5.51 1.47 -12.07
N ARG A 103 5.02 0.47 -12.81
CA ARG A 103 3.83 0.61 -13.66
C ARG A 103 2.81 -0.49 -13.34
N PRO A 104 1.51 -0.15 -13.21
CA PRO A 104 0.48 -1.17 -13.12
C PRO A 104 0.40 -1.96 -14.42
N THR A 105 0.07 -3.24 -14.31
CA THR A 105 -0.30 -4.06 -15.45
C THR A 105 -1.78 -3.89 -15.76
N ARG A 106 -2.19 -4.30 -16.96
CA ARG A 106 -3.62 -4.41 -17.29
C ARG A 106 -4.36 -5.32 -16.31
N LYS A 107 -3.73 -6.41 -15.83
CA LYS A 107 -4.31 -7.30 -14.82
C LYS A 107 -4.65 -6.54 -13.54
N LEU A 108 -3.75 -5.67 -13.06
CA LEU A 108 -4.04 -4.87 -11.87
C LEU A 108 -5.10 -3.81 -12.15
N ASP A 109 -5.06 -3.14 -13.31
CA ASP A 109 -6.11 -2.19 -13.71
C ASP A 109 -7.50 -2.87 -13.70
N ASP A 110 -7.61 -4.03 -14.33
CA ASP A 110 -8.86 -4.80 -14.40
C ASP A 110 -9.33 -5.26 -13.01
N LEU A 111 -8.40 -5.66 -12.12
CA LEU A 111 -8.71 -5.99 -10.72
C LEU A 111 -9.23 -4.79 -9.93
N MET A 112 -8.58 -3.64 -10.10
CA MET A 112 -8.95 -2.44 -9.34
C MET A 112 -10.28 -1.86 -9.82
N LEU A 113 -10.51 -1.84 -11.13
CA LEU A 113 -11.73 -1.29 -11.73
C LEU A 113 -12.96 -2.18 -11.51
N ASN A 114 -12.82 -3.49 -11.69
CA ASN A 114 -13.99 -4.39 -11.73
C ASN A 114 -14.26 -5.12 -10.42
N TYR A 115 -13.31 -5.13 -9.47
CA TYR A 115 -13.42 -5.97 -8.28
C TYR A 115 -13.13 -5.23 -6.98
N TYR A 116 -12.13 -4.35 -6.90
CA TYR A 116 -11.81 -3.67 -5.65
C TYR A 116 -12.59 -2.37 -5.43
N LEU A 117 -13.07 -1.74 -6.50
CA LEU A 117 -13.76 -0.45 -6.46
C LEU A 117 -15.20 -0.53 -6.97
N ASP A 118 -15.70 -1.75 -7.19
CA ASP A 118 -17.12 -1.98 -7.41
C ASP A 118 -17.83 -1.96 -6.05
N ASP A 119 -18.80 -1.05 -5.89
CA ASP A 119 -19.55 -0.84 -4.66
C ASP A 119 -20.19 -2.14 -4.13
N ARG A 120 -20.53 -3.08 -5.02
CA ARG A 120 -21.13 -4.37 -4.62
C ARG A 120 -20.14 -5.29 -3.95
N ARG A 121 -18.86 -5.26 -4.36
CA ARG A 121 -17.82 -6.10 -3.75
C ARG A 121 -17.35 -5.55 -2.42
N VAL A 122 -17.42 -4.23 -2.22
CA VAL A 122 -17.27 -3.61 -0.89
C VAL A 122 -18.37 -4.12 0.05
N ASP A 123 -19.62 -4.16 -0.41
CA ASP A 123 -20.74 -4.69 0.37
C ASP A 123 -20.68 -6.21 0.59
N GLU A 124 -20.20 -6.99 -0.38
CA GLU A 124 -19.95 -8.43 -0.21
C GLU A 124 -18.82 -8.71 0.78
N MET A 125 -17.72 -7.94 0.74
CA MET A 125 -16.64 -8.06 1.72
C MET A 125 -17.12 -7.69 3.12
N LYS A 126 -17.91 -6.62 3.27
CA LYS A 126 -18.56 -6.28 4.55
C LYS A 126 -19.41 -7.44 5.06
N ARG A 127 -20.31 -7.98 4.24
CA ARG A 127 -21.14 -9.14 4.60
C ARG A 127 -20.33 -10.39 4.96
N PHE A 128 -19.22 -10.62 4.27
CA PHE A 128 -18.34 -11.76 4.54
C PHE A 128 -17.61 -11.61 5.88
N PHE A 129 -17.14 -10.41 6.22
CA PHE A 129 -16.46 -10.14 7.50
C PHE A 129 -17.44 -9.90 8.66
N GLU A 130 -18.67 -9.47 8.38
CA GLU A 130 -19.75 -9.29 9.35
C GLU A 130 -20.55 -10.59 9.58
N GLY A 131 -20.38 -11.62 8.74
CA GLY A 131 -21.22 -12.83 8.70
C GLY A 131 -20.50 -14.14 9.04
N VAL A 132 -19.46 -14.11 9.88
CA VAL A 132 -19.04 -15.26 10.72
C VAL A 132 -19.44 -14.99 12.17
N GLU A 133 -20.55 -14.29 12.38
CA GLU A 133 -21.35 -14.47 13.60
C GLU A 133 -22.26 -15.68 13.38
N LEU A 134 -21.96 -16.71 14.15
CA LEU A 134 -22.71 -17.94 14.26
C LEU A 134 -24.15 -17.62 14.69
N ASP A 135 -25.11 -17.88 13.81
CA ASP A 135 -26.47 -18.16 14.27
C ASP A 135 -26.43 -19.50 15.03
N ALA A 136 -26.56 -19.37 16.36
CA ALA A 136 -27.11 -20.30 17.37
C ALA A 136 -26.85 -21.81 17.24
#